data_AF-A0A1G9MAD2-F1
#
_entry.id   AF-A0A1G9MAD2-F1
#
_cell.length_a   1.000
_cell.length_b   1.000
_cell.length_c   1.000
_cell.angle_alpha   90.00
_cell.angle_beta   90.00
_cell.angle_gamma   90.00
#
_symmetry.space_group_name_H-M   'P 1'
#
loop_
_entity.id
_entity.type
_entity.pdbx_description
1 polymer ?
#
loop_
_entity_poly.entity_id
_entity_poly.type
_entity_poly.pdbx_seq_one_letter_code
_entity_poly.pdbx_strand_id
1 'polypeptide(L)'
;MVLSDLSQGADLSAPLRSIDTSGALMLWIQLPDGRTSRDSFAGFNEQGSVVAEIPANHINWEFFANGQQLTLQDTGTRRELFKSQMKGTGAARLAFKERCGI
;
A
#
# COMPACT_ATOMS: atom_id res chain seq x y z
N MET A 1 21.95 3.14 2.21
CA MET A 1 20.65 2.64 2.71
C MET A 1 20.79 1.14 2.85
N VAL A 2 21.00 0.66 4.07
CA VAL A 2 21.29 -0.76 4.35
C VAL A 2 19.98 -1.41 4.77
N LEU A 3 19.54 -2.42 4.02
CA LEU A 3 18.44 -3.29 4.39
C LEU A 3 18.94 -4.17 5.54
N SER A 4 18.43 -3.91 6.76
CA SER A 4 18.69 -4.79 7.90
C SER A 4 17.93 -6.09 7.72
N ASP A 5 18.67 -7.18 7.83
CA ASP A 5 18.25 -8.57 7.79
C ASP A 5 17.13 -8.84 8.81
N LEU A 6 15.94 -9.22 8.34
CA LEU A 6 14.76 -9.50 9.16
C LEU A 6 14.85 -10.86 9.90
N SER A 7 15.95 -11.60 9.76
CA SER A 7 16.18 -12.88 10.43
C SER A 7 16.62 -12.75 11.90
N GLN A 8 17.01 -11.55 12.34
CA GLN A 8 17.22 -11.24 13.75
C GLN A 8 15.98 -10.53 14.27
N GLY A 9 15.13 -11.27 15.00
CA GLY A 9 13.83 -10.82 15.48
C GLY A 9 13.79 -9.32 15.75
N ALA A 10 13.02 -8.59 14.93
CA ALA A 10 12.86 -7.16 15.07
C ALA A 10 12.41 -6.87 16.50
N ASP A 11 13.18 -6.06 17.23
CA ASP A 11 12.81 -5.62 18.57
C ASP A 11 11.53 -4.78 18.47
N LEU A 12 10.39 -5.42 18.78
CA LEU A 12 9.06 -4.80 18.80
C LEU A 12 8.87 -3.87 20.01
N SER A 13 9.86 -3.78 20.92
CA SER A 13 9.82 -2.87 22.07
C SER A 13 10.30 -1.46 21.75
N ALA A 14 11.01 -1.28 20.63
CA ALA A 14 11.28 0.04 20.09
C ALA A 14 9.95 0.69 19.67
N PRO A 15 9.66 1.94 20.09
CA PRO A 15 8.48 2.64 19.61
C PRO A 15 8.51 2.63 18.08
N LEU A 16 7.43 2.15 17.45
CA LEU A 16 7.24 2.30 16.02
C LEU A 16 7.51 3.78 15.71
N ARG A 17 8.48 4.05 14.83
CA ARG A 17 8.78 5.42 14.42
C ARG A 17 7.48 6.06 13.98
N SER A 18 7.03 7.10 14.70
CA SER A 18 5.79 7.78 14.38
C SER A 18 5.87 8.26 12.93
N ILE A 19 4.95 7.79 12.10
CA ILE A 19 4.83 8.29 10.74
C ILE A 19 3.96 9.53 10.82
N ASP A 20 4.58 10.69 10.68
CA ASP A 20 3.85 11.93 10.52
C ASP A 20 3.45 12.09 9.05
N THR A 21 2.21 12.51 8.81
CA THR A 21 1.65 12.66 7.46
C THR A 21 0.97 14.00 7.29
N SER A 22 0.94 14.50 6.06
CA SER A 22 0.20 15.70 5.69
C SER A 22 -1.32 15.48 5.62
N GLY A 23 -1.80 14.27 5.93
CA GLY A 23 -3.20 13.85 5.83
C GLY A 23 -3.71 13.56 4.41
N ALA A 24 -2.87 13.75 3.38
CA ALA A 24 -3.25 13.50 1.98
C ALA A 24 -2.34 12.45 1.35
N LEU A 25 -2.89 11.30 1.05
CA LEU A 25 -2.16 10.13 0.56
C LEU A 25 -2.51 9.81 -0.89
N MET A 26 -1.55 9.23 -1.59
CA MET A 26 -1.72 8.74 -2.96
C MET A 26 -1.23 7.30 -3.04
N LEU A 27 -2.10 6.40 -3.48
CA LEU A 27 -1.75 5.04 -3.87
C LEU A 27 -1.44 5.03 -5.35
N TRP A 28 -0.27 4.50 -5.70
CA TRP A 28 0.15 4.23 -7.05
C TRP A 28 0.20 2.72 -7.27
N ILE A 29 -0.44 2.25 -8.33
CA ILE A 29 -0.32 0.86 -8.78
C ILE A 29 0.26 0.86 -10.19
N GLN A 30 1.47 0.35 -10.35
CA GLN A 30 2.14 0.24 -11.63
C GLN A 30 1.96 -1.16 -12.22
N LEU A 31 1.58 -1.22 -13.50
CA LEU A 31 1.50 -2.44 -14.30
C LEU A 31 2.86 -2.77 -14.94
N PRO A 32 3.09 -4.03 -15.35
CA PRO A 32 4.32 -4.44 -16.05
C PRO A 32 4.59 -3.69 -17.36
N ASP A 33 3.53 -3.17 -18.01
CA ASP A 33 3.62 -2.40 -19.25
C ASP A 33 3.95 -0.91 -19.02
N GLY A 34 4.15 -0.50 -17.76
CA GLY A 34 4.48 0.88 -17.38
C GLY A 34 3.27 1.79 -17.12
N ARG A 35 2.04 1.36 -17.44
CA ARG A 35 0.84 2.13 -17.07
C ARG A 35 0.68 2.16 -15.55
N THR A 36 0.13 3.25 -15.03
CA THR A 36 -0.04 3.44 -13.58
C THR A 36 -1.46 3.92 -13.25
N SER A 37 -2.09 3.31 -12.24
CA SER A 37 -3.29 3.84 -11.58
C SER A 37 -2.89 4.69 -10.40
N ARG A 38 -3.67 5.73 -10.13
CA ARG A 38 -3.45 6.63 -9.00
C ARG A 38 -4.78 6.91 -8.32
N ASP A 39 -4.82 6.69 -7.02
CA ASP A 39 -6.02 6.83 -6.21
C ASP A 39 -5.67 7.63 -4.95
N SER A 40 -6.39 8.73 -4.69
CA SER A 40 -6.10 9.63 -3.58
C SER A 40 -7.06 9.42 -2.42
N PHE A 41 -6.56 9.47 -1.19
CA PHE A 41 -7.37 9.31 0.02
C PHE A 41 -6.87 10.18 1.16
N ALA A 42 -7.79 10.47 2.08
CA ALA A 42 -7.45 11.09 3.35
C ALA A 42 -6.79 10.04 4.25
N GLY A 43 -5.61 10.38 4.74
CA GLY A 43 -4.96 9.67 5.83
C GLY A 43 -5.12 10.45 7.13
N PHE A 44 -5.10 9.73 8.25
CA PHE A 44 -4.98 10.36 9.56
C PHE A 44 -3.98 9.58 10.41
N ASN A 45 -3.34 10.29 11.35
CA ASN A 45 -2.42 9.69 12.29
C ASN A 45 -3.22 9.07 13.43
N GLU A 46 -3.07 7.78 13.66
CA GLU A 46 -3.64 7.06 14.79
C GLU A 46 -2.51 6.36 15.55
N GLN A 47 -2.19 6.89 16.75
CA GLN A 47 -1.22 6.29 17.68
C GLN A 47 0.14 5.93 17.05
N GLY A 48 0.68 6.82 16.19
CA GLY A 48 1.96 6.61 15.52
C GLY A 48 1.89 5.79 14.22
N SER A 49 0.69 5.35 13.83
CA SER A 49 0.40 4.72 12.54
C SER A 49 -0.35 5.68 11.60
N VAL A 50 -0.26 5.42 10.30
CA VAL A 50 -1.07 6.08 9.29
C VAL A 50 -2.24 5.18 8.96
N VAL A 51 -3.45 5.70 9.11
CA VAL A 51 -4.68 4.99 8.79
C VAL A 51 -5.41 5.73 7.68
N ALA A 52 -5.97 4.98 6.75
CA ALA A 52 -6.80 5.50 5.67
C ALA A 52 -7.95 4.53 5.40
N GLU A 53 -9.14 5.09 5.18
CA GLU A 53 -10.28 4.33 4.69
C GLU A 53 -10.24 4.31 3.17
N ILE A 54 -10.24 3.12 2.57
CA ILE A 54 -10.25 2.97 1.11
C ILE A 54 -11.51 2.21 0.71
N PRO A 55 -12.54 2.91 0.19
CA PRO A 55 -13.75 2.26 -0.30
C PRO A 55 -13.42 1.28 -1.42
N ALA A 56 -14.06 0.12 -1.42
CA ALA A 56 -13.79 -0.92 -2.40
C ALA A 56 -14.07 -0.47 -3.85
N ASN A 57 -14.99 0.47 -4.07
CA ASN A 57 -15.28 1.02 -5.38
C ASN A 57 -14.31 2.13 -5.83
N HIS A 58 -13.39 2.55 -4.96
CA HIS A 58 -12.44 3.63 -5.25
C HIS A 58 -11.23 3.12 -6.05
N ILE A 59 -10.75 1.91 -5.78
CA ILE A 59 -9.56 1.37 -6.44
C ILE A 59 -9.94 0.67 -7.75
N ASN A 60 -9.10 0.86 -8.78
CA ASN A 60 -9.17 0.04 -9.98
C ASN A 60 -8.70 -1.42 -9.72
N TRP A 61 -9.66 -2.32 -9.56
CA TRP A 61 -9.39 -3.74 -9.30
C TRP A 61 -8.66 -4.48 -10.42
N GLU A 62 -8.73 -4.00 -11.66
CA GLU A 62 -7.94 -4.58 -12.76
C GLU A 62 -6.46 -4.22 -12.62
N PHE A 63 -6.15 -3.00 -12.16
CA PHE A 63 -4.79 -2.63 -11.81
C PHE A 63 -4.29 -3.42 -10.60
N PHE A 64 -5.14 -3.62 -9.59
CA PHE A 64 -4.76 -4.45 -8.44
C PHE A 64 -4.44 -5.91 -8.84
N ALA A 65 -5.27 -6.50 -9.71
CA ALA A 65 -5.10 -7.88 -10.15
C ALA A 65 -3.83 -8.12 -10.97
N ASN A 66 -3.44 -7.13 -11.76
CA ASN A 66 -2.34 -7.23 -12.73
C ASN A 66 -1.12 -6.38 -12.33
N GLY A 67 -1.13 -5.80 -11.13
CA GLY A 67 -0.10 -4.91 -10.63
C GLY A 67 1.25 -5.61 -10.50
N GLN A 68 2.31 -4.86 -10.79
CA GLN A 68 3.68 -5.26 -10.48
C GLN A 68 4.16 -4.61 -9.17
N GLN A 69 3.83 -3.33 -8.97
CA GLN A 69 4.29 -2.55 -7.83
C GLN A 69 3.17 -1.67 -7.27
N LEU A 70 3.12 -1.59 -5.95
CA LEU A 70 2.26 -0.69 -5.19
C LEU A 70 3.13 0.27 -4.38
N THR A 71 2.83 1.56 -4.46
CA THR A 71 3.50 2.60 -3.68
C THR A 71 2.46 3.47 -2.99
N LEU A 72 2.59 3.63 -1.68
CA LEU A 72 1.86 4.62 -0.90
C LEU A 72 2.75 5.83 -0.68
N GLN A 73 2.25 7.01 -1.05
CA GLN A 73 2.98 8.26 -0.94
C GLN A 73 2.17 9.28 -0.15
N ASP A 74 2.85 10.01 0.73
CA ASP A 74 2.34 11.26 1.30
C ASP A 74 2.50 12.38 0.27
N THR A 75 1.40 13.01 -0.13
CA THR A 75 1.41 14.01 -1.21
C THR A 75 1.95 15.37 -0.79
N GLY A 76 1.81 15.75 0.49
CA GLY A 76 2.31 17.02 1.00
C GLY A 76 3.83 17.04 1.13
N THR A 77 4.41 15.92 1.57
CA THR A 77 5.86 15.77 1.76
C THR A 77 6.55 15.05 0.59
N ARG A 78 5.78 14.45 -0.32
CA ARG A 78 6.24 13.56 -1.42
C ARG A 78 6.98 12.32 -0.95
N ARG A 79 6.91 11.99 0.34
CA ARG A 79 7.61 10.84 0.93
C ARG A 79 6.89 9.54 0.58
N GLU A 80 7.63 8.55 0.09
CA GLU A 80 7.13 7.17 0.00
C GLU A 80 7.00 6.61 1.43
N LEU A 81 5.78 6.26 1.82
CA LEU A 81 5.47 5.67 3.12
C LEU A 81 5.54 4.14 3.08
N PHE A 82 5.13 3.55 1.96
CA PHE A 82 5.14 2.11 1.74
C PHE A 82 5.40 1.79 0.28
N LYS A 83 6.12 0.69 0.04
CA LYS A 83 6.39 0.18 -1.30
C LYS A 83 6.46 -1.33 -1.27
N SER A 84 5.73 -1.99 -2.16
CA SER A 84 5.72 -3.44 -2.24
C SER A 84 5.56 -3.94 -3.68
N GLN A 85 6.06 -5.15 -3.93
CA GLN A 85 5.78 -5.90 -5.13
C GLN A 85 4.40 -6.55 -5.00
N MET A 86 3.67 -6.65 -6.10
CA MET A 86 2.29 -7.17 -6.12
C MET A 86 2.21 -8.61 -6.67
N LYS A 87 3.28 -9.41 -6.50
CA LYS A 87 3.27 -10.79 -6.94
C LYS A 87 2.19 -11.59 -6.19
N GLY A 88 1.22 -12.14 -6.94
CA GLY A 88 0.15 -12.97 -6.39
C GLY A 88 -1.17 -12.24 -6.10
N THR A 89 -1.26 -10.93 -6.30
CA THR A 89 -2.53 -10.18 -6.09
C THR A 89 -3.64 -10.63 -7.04
N GLY A 90 -3.29 -11.00 -8.28
CA GLY A 90 -4.24 -11.59 -9.23
C GLY A 90 -4.82 -12.92 -8.75
N ALA A 91 -3.99 -13.83 -8.24
CA ALA A 91 -4.43 -15.10 -7.67
C ALA A 91 -5.28 -14.89 -6.40
N ALA A 92 -4.89 -13.93 -5.54
CA ALA A 92 -5.67 -13.57 -4.36
C ALA A 92 -7.05 -13.02 -4.74
N ARG A 93 -7.14 -12.17 -5.77
CA ARG A 93 -8.42 -11.65 -6.27
C ARG A 93 -9.28 -12.76 -6.85
N LEU A 94 -8.70 -13.69 -7.60
CA LEU A 94 -9.44 -14.85 -8.15
C LEU A 94 -10.01 -15.71 -7.01
N ALA A 95 -9.19 -16.06 -6.03
CA ALA A 95 -9.63 -16.83 -4.87
C ALA A 95 -10.71 -16.10 -4.05
N PHE A 96 -10.65 -14.77 -3.96
CA PHE A 96 -11.70 -13.97 -3.31
C PHE A 96 -13.03 -14.07 -4.07
N LYS A 97 -13.01 -13.90 -5.40
CA LYS A 97 -14.19 -14.03 -6.26
C LYS A 97 -14.84 -15.40 -6.12
N GLU A 98 -14.03 -16.47 -6.19
CA GLU A 98 -14.49 -17.84 -6.01
C GLU A 98 -15.17 -18.06 -4.65
N ARG A 99 -14.62 -17.50 -3.57
CA ARG A 99 -15.22 -17.60 -2.23
C ARG A 99 -16.50 -16.79 -2.08
N CYS A 100 -16.64 -15.69 -2.79
CA CYS A 100 -17.83 -14.86 -2.79
C CYS A 100 -18.90 -15.32 -3.80
N GLY A 101 -18.59 -16.28 -4.68
CA GLY A 101 -19.51 -16.79 -5.69
C GLY A 101 -19.81 -15.81 -6.83
N ILE A 102 -18.85 -14.93 -7.15
CA ILE A 102 -18.95 -13.88 -8.20
C ILE A 102 -17.90 -14.04 -9.29
#